data_AF-A0A225VEM1-F1
#
_entry.id   AF-A0A225VEM1-F1
#
_cell.length_a   1.000
_cell.length_b   1.000
_cell.length_c   1.000
_cell.angle_alpha   90.00
_cell.angle_beta   90.00
_cell.angle_gamma   90.00
#
_symmetry.space_group_name_H-M   'P 1'
#
loop_
_entity.id
_entity.type
_entity.pdbx_description
1 polymer ?
#
loop_
_entity_poly.entity_id
_entity_poly.type
_entity_poly.pdbx_seq_one_letter_code
_entity_poly.pdbx_strand_id
1 'polypeptide(L)' 'METRGMPTTGWAVNVVNRSCLCNFWAKYGSCIHTLYAMETRGSMDVIGRELLVSRAPIHRRRGGRPKKAARH' A
#
# COMPACT_ATOMS: atom_id res chain seq x y z
N MET A 1 -13.72 -17.13 8.20
CA MET A 1 -14.71 -16.46 7.32
C MET A 1 -14.07 -15.96 6.04
N GLU A 2 -12.89 -15.34 6.12
CA GLU A 2 -12.19 -14.77 4.96
C GLU A 2 -11.71 -15.81 3.95
N THR A 3 -11.28 -16.98 4.40
CA THR A 3 -10.82 -18.10 3.54
C THR A 3 -11.90 -19.15 3.26
N ARG A 4 -13.06 -19.06 3.92
CA ARG A 4 -14.14 -20.04 3.76
C ARG A 4 -14.81 -19.84 2.40
N GLY A 5 -14.74 -20.87 1.55
CA GLY A 5 -15.26 -20.80 0.17
C GLY A 5 -14.34 -20.02 -0.78
N MET A 6 -13.09 -19.77 -0.38
CA MET A 6 -12.11 -19.10 -1.24
C MET A 6 -11.83 -19.97 -2.48
N PRO A 7 -11.95 -19.40 -3.69
CA PRO A 7 -11.55 -20.09 -4.91
C PRO A 7 -10.07 -20.50 -4.86
N THR A 8 -9.69 -21.51 -5.64
CA THR A 8 -8.28 -21.95 -5.73
C THR A 8 -7.34 -20.83 -6.16
N THR A 9 -7.83 -19.89 -6.97
CA THR A 9 -7.11 -18.68 -7.43
C THR A 9 -7.19 -17.51 -6.44
N GLY A 10 -7.90 -17.67 -5.33
CA GLY A 10 -8.19 -16.61 -4.36
C GLY A 10 -9.39 -15.73 -4.73
N TRP A 11 -9.57 -14.66 -3.95
CA TRP A 11 -10.67 -13.72 -4.18
C TRP A 11 -10.31 -12.65 -5.20
N ALA A 12 -11.18 -12.45 -6.19
CA ALA A 12 -11.13 -11.28 -7.04
C ALA A 12 -11.47 -10.03 -6.22
N VAL A 13 -10.55 -9.06 -6.19
CA VAL A 13 -10.72 -7.77 -5.50
C VAL A 13 -10.87 -6.69 -6.55
N ASN A 14 -11.99 -5.97 -6.52
CA ASN A 14 -12.15 -4.76 -7.31
C ASN A 14 -11.50 -3.60 -6.57
N VAL A 15 -10.31 -3.22 -7.03
CA VAL A 15 -9.50 -2.15 -6.43
C VAL A 15 -10.06 -0.75 -6.69
N VAL A 16 -10.82 -0.55 -7.76
CA VAL A 16 -11.45 0.73 -8.09
C VAL A 16 -12.60 1.00 -7.12
N ASN A 17 -13.46 -0.01 -6.95
CA ASN A 17 -14.64 0.07 -6.08
C ASN A 17 -14.35 -0.35 -4.63
N ARG A 18 -13.09 -0.71 -4.32
CA ARG A 18 -12.60 -1.20 -3.02
C ARG A 18 -13.48 -2.32 -2.44
N SER A 19 -13.89 -3.24 -3.31
CA SER A 19 -14.82 -4.30 -2.97
C SER A 19 -14.22 -5.69 -3.16
N CYS A 20 -14.66 -6.63 -2.35
CA CYS A 20 -14.28 -8.03 -2.42
C CYS A 20 -15.51 -8.91 -2.25
N LEU A 21 -15.53 -10.04 -2.94
CA LEU A 21 -16.63 -11.01 -2.89
C LEU A 21 -16.54 -11.98 -1.71
N CYS A 22 -15.59 -11.79 -0.79
CA CYS A 22 -15.50 -12.65 0.38
C CYS A 22 -16.64 -12.36 1.38
N ASN A 23 -17.05 -13.39 2.12
CA ASN A 23 -18.11 -13.30 3.11
C ASN A 23 -17.84 -12.25 4.21
N PHE A 24 -16.57 -11.96 4.47
CA PHE A 24 -16.20 -10.95 5.46
C PHE A 24 -16.50 -9.54 4.96
N TRP A 25 -16.19 -9.24 3.70
CA TRP A 25 -16.55 -7.96 3.09
C TRP A 25 -18.07 -7.78 3.00
N ALA A 26 -18.81 -8.83 2.63
CA ALA A 26 -20.27 -8.78 2.60
C ALA A 26 -20.90 -8.48 3.97
N LYS A 27 -20.24 -8.88 5.06
CA LYS A 27 -20.73 -8.66 6.43
C LYS A 27 -20.30 -7.33 7.05
N TYR A 28 -19.09 -6.87 6.75
CA TYR A 28 -18.46 -5.74 7.47
C TYR A 28 -18.07 -4.56 6.56
N GLY A 29 -18.22 -4.68 5.24
CA GLY A 29 -17.84 -3.65 4.27
C GLY A 29 -16.32 -3.48 4.06
N SER A 30 -15.49 -4.25 4.75
CA SER A 30 -14.03 -4.29 4.59
C SER A 30 -13.49 -5.70 4.86
N CYS A 31 -12.36 -6.07 4.26
CA CYS A 31 -11.69 -7.36 4.51
C CYS A 31 -10.18 -7.30 4.26
N ILE A 32 -9.42 -8.29 4.74
CA ILE A 32 -7.97 -8.34 4.55
C ILE A 32 -7.55 -8.30 3.07
N HIS A 33 -8.34 -8.90 2.17
CA HIS A 33 -8.05 -8.90 0.73
C HIS A 33 -8.12 -7.50 0.13
N THR A 34 -9.15 -6.70 0.51
CA THR A 34 -9.22 -5.30 0.09
C THR A 34 -8.05 -4.50 0.65
N LEU A 35 -7.74 -4.66 1.94
CA LEU A 35 -6.64 -3.93 2.57
C LEU A 35 -5.30 -4.24 1.90
N TYR A 36 -5.01 -5.52 1.69
CA TYR A 36 -3.78 -5.97 1.05
C TYR A 36 -3.68 -5.53 -0.43
N ALA A 37 -4.78 -5.61 -1.19
CA ALA A 37 -4.81 -5.15 -2.58
C ALA A 37 -4.60 -3.63 -2.70
N MET A 38 -5.07 -2.86 -1.73
CA MET A 38 -4.82 -1.40 -1.68
C MET A 38 -3.39 -1.08 -1.26
N GLU A 39 -2.83 -1.81 -0.28
CA GLU A 39 -1.46 -1.62 0.19
C GLU A 39 -0.42 -1.97 -0.88
N THR A 40 -0.63 -3.08 -1.61
CA THR A 40 0.26 -3.49 -2.72
C THR A 40 0.28 -2.49 -3.88
N ARG A 41 -0.82 -1.75 -4.09
CA ARG A 41 -0.89 -0.64 -5.07
C ARG A 41 -0.25 0.65 -4.56
N GLY A 42 0.13 0.68 -3.29
CA GLY A 42 1.12 1.61 -2.77
C GLY A 42 0.59 2.89 -2.15
N SER A 43 -0.71 3.03 -1.86
CA SER A 43 -1.22 4.32 -1.34
C SER A 43 -2.66 4.25 -0.87
N MET A 44 -2.94 3.84 0.38
CA MET A 44 -4.21 4.16 1.05
C MET A 44 -3.97 4.35 2.54
N ASP A 45 -4.17 5.57 3.06
CA ASP A 45 -4.27 5.80 4.50
C ASP A 45 -5.57 5.19 5.04
N VAL A 46 -5.70 5.01 6.36
CA VAL A 46 -6.87 4.45 7.06
C VAL A 46 -8.20 5.21 6.74
N ILE A 47 -8.11 6.45 6.26
CA ILE A 47 -9.17 7.36 5.81
C ILE A 47 -9.40 7.25 4.29
N GLY A 48 -8.62 6.45 3.58
CA GLY A 48 -8.81 6.14 2.17
C GLY A 48 -8.20 7.14 1.19
N ARG A 49 -7.26 7.98 1.63
CA ARG A 49 -6.49 8.89 0.76
C ARG A 49 -5.27 8.19 0.18
N GLU A 50 -4.93 8.55 -1.04
CA GLU A 50 -3.74 8.04 -1.73
C GLU A 50 -2.46 8.49 -1.00
N LEU A 51 -1.88 7.59 -0.21
CA LEU A 51 -0.64 7.82 0.52
C LEU A 51 0.58 7.66 -0.40
N LEU A 52 0.92 8.71 -1.15
CA LEU A 52 2.09 8.75 -2.03
C LEU A 52 3.39 8.49 -1.26
N VAL A 53 3.82 7.22 -1.19
CA VAL A 53 5.13 6.86 -0.64
C VAL A 53 6.17 7.05 -1.73
N SER A 54 7.06 8.04 -1.58
CA SER A 54 8.21 8.17 -2.47
C SER A 54 9.12 6.95 -2.29
N ARG A 55 9.01 5.97 -3.19
CA ARG A 55 9.89 4.80 -3.29
C ARG A 55 11.23 5.13 -3.96
N ALA A 56 11.53 6.41 -4.19
CA ALA A 56 12.84 6.80 -4.68
C ALA A 56 13.90 6.14 -3.77
N PRO A 57 14.83 5.34 -4.32
CA PRO A 57 15.94 4.87 -3.52
C PRO A 57 16.58 6.11 -2.94
N ILE A 58 16.64 6.21 -1.60
CA ILE A 58 17.51 7.17 -0.96
C ILE A 58 18.88 6.86 -1.54
N HIS A 59 19.31 7.64 -2.53
CA HIS A 59 20.70 7.79 -2.85
C HIS A 59 21.31 8.31 -1.57
N ARG A 60 21.73 7.38 -0.70
CA ARG A 60 22.62 7.68 0.41
C ARG A 60 23.77 8.38 -0.26
N ARG A 61 23.81 9.70 -0.16
CA ARG A 61 24.98 10.49 -0.53
C ARG A 61 26.10 10.01 0.38
N ARG A 62 26.77 8.91 0.02
CA ARG A 62 28.13 8.63 0.43
C ARG A 62 28.98 9.65 -0.31
N GLY A 63 29.01 10.86 0.21
CA GLY A 63 29.66 11.99 -0.43
C GLY A 63 29.95 13.08 0.58
N GLY A 64 31.14 12.98 1.18
CA GLY A 64 31.97 14.11 1.56
C GLY A 64 31.36 15.17 2.48
N ARG A 65 31.86 15.20 3.73
CA ARG A 65 31.81 16.35 4.63
C ARG A 65 32.23 17.64 3.88
N PRO A 66 31.54 18.78 4.08
CA PRO A 66 31.74 19.99 3.28
C PRO A 66 33.14 20.58 3.53
N LYS A 67 33.88 20.90 2.47
CA LYS A 67 35.03 21.81 2.57
C LYS A 67 34.48 23.21 2.74
N LYS A 68 34.68 23.79 3.94
CA LYS A 68 34.41 25.20 4.20
C LYS A 68 35.22 26.04 3.20
N ALA A 69 34.54 26.93 2.49
CA ALA A 69 35.20 28.04 1.80
C ALA A 69 35.79 28.96 2.88
N ALA A 70 37.11 29.13 2.88
CA ALA A 70 37.77 30.25 3.55
C ALA A 70 38.09 31.28 2.48
N ARG A 71 37.51 32.47 2.67
CA ARG A 71 37.67 33.69 1.86
C ARG A 71 38.79 34.52 2.51
N HIS A 72 39.67 35.07 1.66
CA HIS A 72 40.71 36.10 1.90
C HIS A 72 41.81 35.82 2.94
#